data_AF-A0A433D2W8-F1
#
_entry.id   AF-A0A433D2W8-F1
#
_cell.length_a   1.000
_cell.length_b   1.000
_cell.length_c   1.000
_cell.angle_alpha   90.00
_cell.angle_beta   90.00
_cell.angle_gamma   90.00
#
_symmetry.space_group_name_H-M   'P 1'
#
loop_
_entity.id
_entity.type
_entity.pdbx_description
1 polymer ?
#
loop_
_entity_poly.entity_id
_entity_poly.type
_entity_poly.pdbx_seq_one_letter_code
_entity_poly.pdbx_strand_id
1 'polypeptide(L)'
;MAFVVADQQGWLDPAAATEPFNRFESLQNFKAMRDAVNGEQADFFMWETFMTKPYHDSGELKRLGEITPPWPAFSIAARRDLIARKGEDLRRALAAVDQATALFVAERDGRSVDLVVERLGHDREDVRSWFKTVSYPAKSVGVSRAALEVTLETLRKAGVVEREVVVEELVDTSVARLDA
;
A
#
# COMPACT_ATOMS: atom_id res chain seq x y z
N MET A 1 -4.13 -3.75 -7.28
CA MET A 1 -3.06 -4.77 -7.20
C MET A 1 -3.21 -5.86 -8.25
N ALA A 2 -4.36 -6.55 -8.36
CA ALA A 2 -4.57 -7.56 -9.41
C ALA A 2 -4.28 -7.03 -10.82
N PHE A 3 -4.77 -5.81 -11.15
CA PHE A 3 -4.46 -5.14 -12.41
C PHE A 3 -2.96 -4.78 -12.59
N VAL A 4 -2.20 -4.56 -11.51
CA VAL A 4 -0.75 -4.31 -11.62
C VAL A 4 -0.03 -5.58 -12.04
N VAL A 5 -0.41 -6.74 -11.48
CA VAL A 5 0.08 -8.05 -11.92
C VAL A 5 -0.29 -8.28 -13.37
N ALA A 6 -1.55 -8.02 -13.74
CA ALA A 6 -2.01 -8.16 -15.12
C ALA A 6 -1.18 -7.29 -16.08
N ASP A 7 -0.86 -6.04 -15.73
CA ASP A 7 -0.01 -5.15 -16.55
C ASP A 7 1.41 -5.73 -16.71
N GLN A 8 2.03 -6.16 -15.60
CA GLN A 8 3.37 -6.76 -15.62
C GLN A 8 3.47 -8.06 -16.40
N GLN A 9 2.38 -8.83 -16.46
CA GLN A 9 2.29 -10.07 -17.23
C GLN A 9 1.79 -9.85 -18.67
N GLY A 10 1.50 -8.61 -19.06
CA GLY A 10 0.99 -8.26 -20.40
C GLY A 10 -0.45 -8.72 -20.65
N TRP A 11 -1.25 -8.91 -19.59
CA TRP A 11 -2.66 -9.30 -19.67
C TRP A 11 -3.60 -8.09 -19.81
N LEU A 12 -3.11 -6.87 -19.57
CA LEU A 12 -3.86 -5.65 -19.87
C LEU A 12 -3.63 -5.25 -21.32
N ASP A 13 -4.59 -5.59 -22.18
CA ASP A 13 -4.67 -5.06 -23.53
C ASP A 13 -6.03 -4.36 -23.72
N PRO A 14 -6.05 -3.02 -23.85
CA PRO A 14 -7.29 -2.27 -24.11
C PRO A 14 -8.01 -2.68 -25.40
N ALA A 15 -7.33 -3.36 -26.33
CA ALA A 15 -7.91 -3.89 -27.56
C ALA A 15 -8.33 -5.36 -27.46
N ALA A 16 -8.00 -6.07 -26.37
CA ALA A 16 -8.38 -7.46 -26.19
C ALA A 16 -9.87 -7.59 -25.87
N ALA A 17 -10.50 -8.63 -26.42
CA ALA A 17 -11.91 -8.92 -26.20
C ALA A 17 -12.20 -9.59 -24.84
N THR A 18 -11.16 -9.89 -24.06
CA THR A 18 -11.25 -10.64 -22.80
C THR A 18 -10.57 -9.89 -21.68
N GLU A 19 -11.32 -9.64 -20.60
CA GLU A 19 -10.80 -9.12 -19.34
C GLU A 19 -9.76 -10.08 -18.73
N PRO A 20 -8.73 -9.57 -18.02
CA PRO A 20 -7.69 -10.40 -17.39
C PRO A 20 -8.24 -11.27 -16.24
N PHE A 21 -9.37 -10.89 -15.65
CA PHE A 21 -10.00 -11.61 -14.54
C PHE A 21 -11.50 -11.78 -14.80
N ASN A 22 -12.00 -13.01 -14.70
CA ASN A 22 -13.40 -13.33 -15.01
C ASN A 22 -14.39 -12.77 -13.98
N ARG A 23 -14.01 -12.75 -12.69
CA ARG A 23 -14.89 -12.34 -11.58
C ARG A 23 -14.07 -11.86 -10.39
N PHE A 24 -14.58 -10.85 -9.70
CA PHE A 24 -14.09 -10.42 -8.38
C PHE A 24 -15.16 -10.70 -7.32
N GLU A 25 -14.76 -11.36 -6.23
CA GLU A 25 -15.63 -11.61 -5.08
C GLU A 25 -15.40 -10.57 -3.96
N SER A 26 -16.48 -10.00 -3.43
CA SER A 26 -16.38 -9.06 -2.30
C SER A 26 -16.33 -9.81 -0.96
N LEU A 27 -15.11 -10.15 -0.54
CA LEU A 27 -14.84 -10.88 0.69
C LEU A 27 -14.40 -9.88 1.77
N GLN A 28 -15.39 -9.32 2.48
CA GLN A 28 -15.32 -8.19 3.41
C GLN A 28 -14.08 -8.08 4.33
N ASN A 29 -13.49 -9.20 4.73
CA ASN A 29 -12.38 -9.24 5.66
C ASN A 29 -11.40 -10.36 5.35
N PHE A 30 -10.23 -10.30 5.98
CA PHE A 30 -9.14 -11.24 5.74
C PHE A 30 -9.50 -12.70 6.07
N LYS A 31 -10.31 -12.96 7.10
CA LYS A 31 -10.77 -14.33 7.38
C LYS A 31 -11.62 -14.87 6.22
N ALA A 32 -12.56 -14.07 5.71
CA ALA A 32 -13.40 -14.46 4.58
C ALA A 32 -12.56 -14.74 3.32
N MET A 33 -11.49 -13.96 3.07
CA MET A 33 -10.56 -14.23 1.98
C MET A 33 -9.85 -15.59 2.11
N ARG A 34 -9.40 -15.94 3.32
CA ARG A 34 -8.78 -17.25 3.60
C ARG A 34 -9.75 -18.41 3.45
N ASP A 35 -10.96 -18.27 4.01
CA ASP A 35 -12.01 -19.29 3.90
C ASP A 35 -12.42 -19.51 2.43
N ALA A 36 -12.48 -18.45 1.62
CA ALA A 36 -12.90 -18.52 0.23
C ALA A 36 -11.93 -19.30 -0.67
N VAL A 37 -10.62 -19.11 -0.53
CA VAL A 37 -9.64 -19.87 -1.33
C VAL A 37 -9.57 -21.34 -0.94
N ASN A 38 -9.76 -21.64 0.35
CA ASN A 38 -9.82 -23.02 0.83
C ASN A 38 -11.15 -23.71 0.49
N GLY A 39 -12.22 -22.94 0.29
CA GLY A 39 -13.55 -23.40 -0.10
C GLY A 39 -13.88 -23.24 -1.58
N GLU A 40 -12.89 -23.01 -2.45
CA GLU A 40 -13.04 -22.88 -3.91
C GLU A 40 -14.02 -21.77 -4.37
N GLN A 41 -14.27 -20.78 -3.52
CA GLN A 41 -15.07 -19.59 -3.87
C GLN A 41 -14.24 -18.52 -4.59
N ALA A 42 -12.92 -18.55 -4.42
CA ALA A 42 -11.97 -17.68 -5.11
C ALA A 42 -10.71 -18.46 -5.44
N ASP A 43 -10.11 -18.23 -6.61
CA ASP A 43 -8.89 -18.94 -7.03
C ASP A 43 -7.65 -18.46 -6.26
N PHE A 44 -7.58 -17.16 -5.98
CA PHE A 44 -6.52 -16.54 -5.19
C PHE A 44 -6.97 -15.19 -4.64
N PHE A 45 -6.24 -14.67 -3.65
CA PHE A 45 -6.31 -13.26 -3.25
C PHE A 45 -4.91 -12.70 -3.09
N MET A 46 -4.79 -11.38 -3.02
CA MET A 46 -3.53 -10.68 -2.78
C MET A 46 -3.61 -9.96 -1.45
N TRP A 47 -2.56 -10.09 -0.63
CA TRP A 47 -2.48 -9.44 0.68
C TRP A 47 -1.03 -9.17 1.07
N GLU A 48 -0.84 -8.45 2.17
CA GLU A 48 0.49 -8.11 2.69
C GLU A 48 1.19 -9.39 3.23
N THR A 49 2.46 -9.58 2.85
CA THR A 49 3.24 -10.80 3.06
C THR A 49 3.42 -11.17 4.53
N PHE A 50 3.72 -10.20 5.39
CA PHE A 50 3.92 -10.47 6.82
C PHE A 50 2.60 -10.77 7.54
N MET A 51 1.50 -10.18 7.08
CA MET A 51 0.16 -10.49 7.57
C MET A 51 -0.31 -11.90 7.18
N THR A 52 0.13 -12.45 6.04
CA THR A 52 -0.23 -13.82 5.63
C THR A 52 0.76 -14.89 6.11
N LYS A 53 1.97 -14.50 6.51
CA LYS A 53 3.04 -15.44 6.90
C LYS A 53 2.61 -16.51 7.92
N PRO A 54 1.92 -16.20 9.04
CA PRO A 54 1.49 -17.23 9.98
C PRO A 54 0.62 -18.33 9.37
N TYR A 55 -0.14 -18.00 8.32
CA TYR A 55 -1.04 -18.91 7.61
C TYR A 55 -0.32 -19.69 6.51
N HIS A 56 0.80 -19.18 6.01
CA HIS A 56 1.70 -19.97 5.16
C HIS A 56 2.47 -20.99 5.99
N ASP A 57 2.97 -20.57 7.15
CA ASP A 57 3.74 -21.44 8.05
C ASP A 57 2.88 -22.57 8.63
N SER A 58 1.59 -22.31 8.89
CA SER A 58 0.64 -23.35 9.32
C SER A 58 0.17 -24.27 8.19
N GLY A 59 0.46 -23.95 6.93
CA GLY A 59 -0.04 -24.65 5.76
C GLY A 59 -1.50 -24.35 5.38
N GLU A 60 -2.16 -23.41 6.08
CA GLU A 60 -3.53 -23.00 5.77
C GLU A 60 -3.65 -22.24 4.43
N LEU A 61 -2.60 -21.51 4.05
CA LEU A 61 -2.53 -20.79 2.78
C LEU A 61 -1.27 -21.19 2.01
N LYS A 62 -1.39 -21.37 0.70
CA LYS A 62 -0.24 -21.55 -0.20
C LYS A 62 0.19 -20.20 -0.79
N ARG A 63 1.47 -19.85 -0.63
CA ARG A 63 2.06 -18.68 -1.28
C ARG A 63 2.34 -18.97 -2.76
N LEU A 64 1.75 -18.19 -3.66
CA LEU A 64 1.94 -18.32 -5.12
C LEU A 64 3.03 -17.41 -5.69
N GLY A 65 3.23 -16.24 -5.08
CA GLY A 65 4.21 -15.26 -5.55
C GLY A 65 4.21 -14.00 -4.70
N GLU A 66 4.90 -12.98 -5.20
CA GLU A 66 4.91 -11.62 -4.64
C GLU A 66 4.94 -10.59 -5.77
N ILE A 67 4.47 -9.39 -5.46
CA ILE A 67 4.59 -8.24 -6.33
C ILE A 67 4.87 -7.01 -5.49
N THR A 68 5.85 -6.22 -5.92
CA THR A 68 6.09 -4.89 -5.37
C THR A 68 5.36 -3.88 -6.25
N PRO A 69 4.37 -3.14 -5.72
CA PRO A 69 3.76 -2.05 -6.47
C PRO A 69 4.83 -1.00 -6.84
N PRO A 70 4.72 -0.35 -8.01
CA PRO A 70 5.73 0.62 -8.45
C PRO A 70 5.58 2.00 -7.77
N TRP A 71 4.80 2.09 -6.69
CA TRP A 71 4.54 3.30 -5.91
C TRP A 71 4.63 3.01 -4.40
N PRO A 72 4.80 4.05 -3.56
CA PRO A 72 4.84 3.89 -2.10
C PRO A 72 3.57 3.21 -1.56
N ALA A 73 3.74 2.36 -0.54
CA ALA A 73 2.63 1.62 0.06
C ALA A 73 1.64 2.51 0.81
N PHE A 74 2.07 3.69 1.28
CA PHE A 74 1.27 4.59 2.09
C PHE A 74 1.36 6.03 1.58
N SER A 75 0.29 6.79 1.81
CA SER A 75 0.21 8.24 1.57
C SER A 75 -0.65 8.87 2.65
N ILE A 76 -0.39 10.15 2.96
CA ILE A 76 -1.20 10.93 3.90
C ILE A 76 -2.14 11.82 3.10
N ALA A 77 -3.44 11.67 3.30
CA ALA A 77 -4.46 12.47 2.66
C ALA A 77 -5.23 13.31 3.69
N ALA A 78 -5.66 14.50 3.28
CA ALA A 78 -6.49 15.38 4.09
C ALA A 78 -7.61 15.97 3.25
N ARG A 79 -8.73 16.30 3.91
CA ARG A 79 -9.83 17.00 3.25
C ARG A 79 -9.43 18.43 2.88
N ARG A 80 -9.84 18.90 1.69
CA ARG A 80 -9.56 20.25 1.18
C ARG A 80 -9.95 21.36 2.16
N ASP A 81 -11.12 21.25 2.78
CA ASP A 81 -11.62 22.25 3.73
C ASP A 81 -10.85 22.25 5.07
N LEU A 82 -10.23 21.12 5.43
CA LEU A 82 -9.32 21.04 6.56
C LEU A 82 -7.99 21.70 6.22
N ILE A 83 -7.45 21.44 5.03
CA ILE A 83 -6.20 22.06 4.55
C ILE A 83 -6.32 23.59 4.56
N ALA A 84 -7.41 24.12 3.98
CA ALA A 84 -7.65 25.56 3.92
C ALA A 84 -7.75 26.23 5.30
N ARG A 85 -8.33 25.54 6.30
CA ARG A 85 -8.55 26.12 7.65
C ARG A 85 -7.42 25.85 8.63
N LYS A 86 -6.65 24.78 8.42
CA LYS A 86 -5.73 24.19 9.41
C LYS A 86 -4.36 23.84 8.83
N GLY A 87 -3.96 24.46 7.71
CA GLY A 87 -2.70 24.18 7.04
C GLY A 87 -1.47 24.22 7.95
N GLU A 88 -1.37 25.19 8.86
CA GLU A 88 -0.26 25.24 9.83
C GLU A 88 -0.28 24.08 10.83
N ASP A 89 -1.46 23.73 11.35
CA ASP A 89 -1.63 22.61 12.28
C ASP A 89 -1.27 21.29 11.58
N LEU A 90 -1.64 21.13 10.31
CA LEU A 90 -1.27 19.98 9.47
C LEU A 90 0.23 19.91 9.24
N ARG A 91 0.92 21.02 8.93
CA ARG A 91 2.38 21.03 8.81
C ARG A 91 3.06 20.63 10.12
N ARG A 92 2.54 21.07 11.27
CA ARG A 92 3.04 20.63 12.58
C ARG A 92 2.78 19.15 12.83
N ALA A 93 1.63 18.63 12.44
CA ALA A 93 1.32 17.20 12.54
C ALA A 93 2.27 16.36 11.67
N LEU A 94 2.55 16.76 10.43
CA LEU A 94 3.53 16.10 9.56
C LEU A 94 4.94 16.11 10.17
N ALA A 95 5.36 17.23 10.75
CA ALA A 95 6.65 17.31 11.44
C ALA A 95 6.72 16.38 12.67
N ALA A 96 5.61 16.23 13.42
CA ALA A 96 5.53 15.29 14.53
C ALA A 96 5.58 13.83 14.04
N VAL A 97 4.92 13.52 12.91
CA VAL A 97 5.02 12.21 12.26
C VAL A 97 6.47 11.93 11.86
N ASP A 98 7.16 12.88 11.22
CA ASP A 98 8.57 12.72 10.84
C ASP A 98 9.46 12.38 12.05
N GLN A 99 9.25 13.07 13.19
CA GLN A 99 9.99 12.81 14.42
C GLN A 99 9.68 11.42 14.99
N ALA A 100 8.40 11.05 15.05
CA ALA A 100 7.98 9.74 15.53
C ALA A 100 8.53 8.62 14.63
N THR A 101 8.49 8.80 13.31
CA THR A 101 9.08 7.86 12.34
C THR A 101 10.58 7.74 12.51
N ALA A 102 11.30 8.85 12.70
CA ALA A 102 12.75 8.80 12.94
C ALA A 102 13.11 8.01 14.21
N LEU A 103 12.37 8.24 15.31
CA LEU A 103 12.53 7.48 16.55
C LEU A 103 12.19 5.99 16.35
N PHE A 104 11.10 5.70 15.65
CA PHE A 104 10.67 4.33 15.37
C PHE A 104 11.71 3.56 14.55
N VAL A 105 12.29 4.19 13.51
CA VAL A 105 13.32 3.60 12.67
C VAL A 105 14.65 3.43 13.41
N ALA A 106 15.03 4.38 14.27
CA ALA A 106 16.24 4.29 15.07
C ALA A 106 16.23 3.11 16.05
N GLU A 107 15.03 2.72 16.52
CA GLU A 107 14.80 1.64 17.48
C GLU A 107 14.37 0.32 16.82
N ARG A 108 14.63 0.16 15.51
CA ARG A 108 14.20 -1.02 14.71
C ARG A 108 14.79 -2.36 15.15
N ASP A 109 15.87 -2.35 15.93
CA ASP A 109 16.49 -3.53 16.54
C ASP A 109 16.15 -3.69 18.04
N GLY A 110 15.37 -2.76 18.59
CA GLY A 110 15.02 -2.63 20.00
C GLY A 110 13.51 -2.41 20.20
N ARG A 111 13.14 -1.29 20.83
CA ARG A 111 11.77 -1.05 21.33
C ARG A 111 10.69 -1.05 20.25
N SER A 112 11.03 -0.69 19.01
CA SER A 112 10.07 -0.70 17.91
C SER A 112 9.64 -2.11 17.53
N VAL A 113 10.52 -3.11 17.72
CA VAL A 113 10.17 -4.52 17.54
C VAL A 113 9.11 -4.93 18.56
N ASP A 114 9.36 -4.63 19.83
CA ASP A 114 8.42 -5.00 20.90
C ASP A 114 7.07 -4.30 20.73
N LEU A 115 7.07 -3.03 20.30
CA LEU A 115 5.84 -2.30 19.99
C LEU A 115 5.02 -2.98 18.89
N VAL A 116 5.65 -3.42 17.81
CA VAL A 116 4.94 -4.08 16.70
C VAL A 116 4.44 -5.46 17.13
N VAL A 117 5.24 -6.22 17.88
CA VAL A 117 4.82 -7.53 18.45
C VAL A 117 3.61 -7.35 19.36
N GLU A 118 3.62 -6.38 20.27
CA GLU A 118 2.51 -6.12 21.19
C GLU A 118 1.24 -5.69 20.44
N ARG A 119 1.38 -4.85 19.41
CA ARG A 119 0.24 -4.26 18.69
C ARG A 119 -0.38 -5.20 17.67
N LEU A 120 0.43 -6.00 16.98
CA LEU A 120 0.00 -6.82 15.85
C LEU A 120 0.05 -8.33 16.14
N GLY A 121 0.68 -8.76 17.23
CA GLY A 121 0.75 -10.17 17.64
C GLY A 121 1.63 -11.05 16.75
N HIS A 122 2.50 -10.45 15.93
CA HIS A 122 3.45 -11.18 15.10
C HIS A 122 4.62 -11.73 15.91
N ASP A 123 5.24 -12.80 15.40
CA ASP A 123 6.48 -13.31 15.98
C ASP A 123 7.61 -12.26 15.90
N ARG A 124 8.45 -12.23 16.93
CA ARG A 124 9.52 -11.23 17.05
C ARG A 124 10.55 -11.34 15.93
N GLU A 125 10.90 -12.55 15.48
CA GLU A 125 11.83 -12.78 14.39
C GLU A 125 11.24 -12.31 13.05
N ASP A 126 9.94 -12.53 12.85
CA ASP A 126 9.21 -12.05 11.68
C ASP A 126 9.18 -10.52 11.63
N VAL A 127 8.94 -9.86 12.77
CA VAL A 127 8.99 -8.39 12.86
C VAL A 127 10.40 -7.86 12.56
N ARG A 128 11.46 -8.53 13.04
CA ARG A 128 12.84 -8.17 12.69
C ARG A 128 13.12 -8.33 11.21
N SER A 129 12.56 -9.36 10.58
CA SER A 129 12.67 -9.58 9.14
C SER A 129 11.91 -8.51 8.36
N TRP A 130 10.72 -8.12 8.83
CA TRP A 130 9.94 -7.01 8.28
C TRP A 130 10.72 -5.69 8.26
N PHE A 131 11.38 -5.34 9.37
CA PHE A 131 12.21 -4.13 9.44
C PHE A 131 13.36 -4.07 8.42
N LYS A 132 13.80 -5.21 7.87
CA LYS A 132 14.81 -5.25 6.79
C LYS A 132 14.24 -4.92 5.41
N THR A 133 12.92 -5.01 5.26
CA THR A 133 12.23 -4.84 3.97
C THR A 133 11.58 -3.47 3.82
N VAL A 134 11.21 -2.82 4.92
CA VAL A 134 10.54 -1.51 4.90
C VAL A 134 11.54 -0.37 4.91
N SER A 135 11.21 0.70 4.19
CA SER A 135 11.89 1.98 4.27
C SER A 135 10.88 3.10 4.52
N TYR A 136 11.35 4.17 5.15
CA TYR A 136 10.52 5.32 5.49
C TYR A 136 11.16 6.59 4.91
N PRO A 137 10.35 7.54 4.39
CA PRO A 137 10.89 8.80 3.94
C PRO A 137 11.41 9.62 5.13
N ALA A 138 12.48 10.39 4.92
CA ALA A 138 12.99 11.30 5.94
C ALA A 138 12.01 12.45 6.25
N LYS A 139 11.15 12.80 5.28
CA LYS A 139 10.13 13.85 5.37
C LYS A 139 8.84 13.40 4.71
N SER A 140 7.74 13.39 5.48
CA SER A 140 6.39 13.02 5.03
C SER A 140 5.75 14.07 4.11
N VAL A 141 6.33 15.26 4.01
CA VAL A 141 5.84 16.36 3.15
C VAL A 141 6.06 16.09 1.66
N GLY A 142 7.05 15.25 1.31
CA GLY A 142 7.42 14.97 -0.07
C GLY A 142 6.52 13.91 -0.71
N VAL A 143 6.00 14.22 -1.88
CA VAL A 143 5.17 13.32 -2.69
C VAL A 143 5.85 13.16 -4.05
N SER A 144 6.17 11.92 -4.44
CA SER A 144 6.83 11.67 -5.74
C SER A 144 5.86 11.86 -6.90
N ARG A 145 6.18 12.76 -7.82
CA ARG A 145 5.47 12.92 -9.10
C ARG A 145 5.48 11.62 -9.90
N ALA A 146 6.66 11.03 -10.09
CA ALA A 146 6.80 9.78 -10.84
C ALA A 146 5.89 8.67 -10.29
N ALA A 147 5.77 8.54 -8.96
CA ALA A 147 4.87 7.57 -8.36
C ALA A 147 3.39 7.86 -8.68
N LEU A 148 2.96 9.12 -8.64
CA LEU A 148 1.59 9.52 -9.01
C LEU A 148 1.31 9.27 -10.49
N GLU A 149 2.26 9.60 -11.37
CA GLU A 149 2.14 9.41 -12.82
C GLU A 149 2.02 7.93 -13.17
N VAL A 150 2.91 7.08 -12.65
CA VAL A 150 2.85 5.63 -12.83
C VAL A 150 1.54 5.06 -12.27
N THR A 151 1.10 5.53 -11.11
CA THR A 151 -0.19 5.10 -10.53
C THR A 151 -1.36 5.45 -11.45
N LEU A 152 -1.42 6.69 -11.95
CA LEU A 152 -2.47 7.13 -12.86
C LEU A 152 -2.44 6.37 -14.18
N GLU A 153 -1.26 6.12 -14.75
CA GLU A 153 -1.11 5.35 -15.98
C GLU A 153 -1.62 3.91 -15.80
N THR A 154 -1.17 3.20 -14.76
CA THR A 154 -1.62 1.84 -14.49
C THR A 154 -3.13 1.77 -14.24
N LEU A 155 -3.69 2.72 -13.48
CA LEU A 155 -5.14 2.75 -13.22
C LEU A 155 -5.98 3.10 -14.45
N ARG A 156 -5.43 3.90 -15.39
CA ARG A 156 -6.07 4.18 -16.69
C ARG A 156 -6.05 2.95 -17.60
N LYS A 157 -4.90 2.28 -17.73
CA LYS A 157 -4.79 1.01 -18.48
C LYS A 157 -5.75 -0.04 -17.97
N ALA A 158 -5.96 -0.08 -16.66
CA ALA A 158 -6.90 -0.97 -16.00
C ALA A 158 -8.39 -0.54 -16.10
N GLY A 159 -8.71 0.59 -16.75
CA GLY A 159 -10.07 1.12 -16.86
C GLY A 159 -10.69 1.60 -15.54
N VAL A 160 -9.90 1.73 -14.47
CA VAL A 160 -10.39 2.14 -13.13
C VAL A 160 -10.57 3.66 -13.05
N VAL A 161 -9.74 4.42 -13.77
CA VAL A 161 -9.81 5.88 -13.83
C VAL A 161 -10.06 6.29 -15.27
N GLU A 162 -11.28 6.74 -15.55
CA GLU A 162 -11.71 7.16 -16.88
C GLU A 162 -11.40 8.63 -17.17
N ARG A 163 -11.35 9.47 -16.11
CA ARG A 163 -11.12 10.90 -16.25
C ARG A 163 -9.64 11.24 -16.37
N GLU A 164 -9.36 12.29 -17.12
CA GLU A 164 -8.05 12.94 -17.04
C GLU A 164 -7.90 13.56 -15.65
N VAL A 165 -6.76 13.29 -15.02
CA VAL A 165 -6.40 13.78 -13.69
C VAL A 165 -5.02 14.39 -13.85
N VAL A 166 -4.90 15.64 -13.46
CA VAL A 166 -3.65 16.40 -13.47
C VAL A 166 -2.98 16.17 -12.12
N VAL A 167 -1.70 15.80 -12.12
CA VAL A 167 -0.95 15.41 -10.90
C VAL A 167 -0.95 16.52 -9.86
N GLU A 168 -0.87 17.76 -10.31
CA GLU A 168 -0.88 18.97 -9.49
C GLU A 168 -2.19 19.13 -8.70
N GLU A 169 -3.30 18.56 -9.16
CA GLU A 169 -4.58 18.60 -8.43
C GLU A 169 -4.65 17.59 -7.27
N LEU A 170 -3.73 16.63 -7.23
CA LEU A 170 -3.65 15.60 -6.19
C LEU A 170 -2.83 16.03 -4.99
N VAL A 171 -2.02 17.08 -5.11
CA VAL A 171 -1.10 17.52 -4.06
C VAL A 171 -1.35 18.99 -3.74
N ASP A 172 -1.82 19.27 -2.53
CA ASP A 172 -1.96 20.64 -2.05
C ASP A 172 -0.58 21.19 -1.64
N THR A 173 0.01 22.00 -2.53
CA THR A 173 1.36 22.55 -2.34
C THR A 173 1.46 23.62 -1.26
N SER A 174 0.33 24.00 -0.63
CA SER A 174 0.39 24.84 0.56
C SER A 174 0.92 24.03 1.75
N VAL A 175 0.64 22.72 1.83
CA VAL A 175 1.04 21.86 2.96
C VAL A 175 2.12 20.85 2.56
N ALA A 176 2.00 20.25 1.37
CA ALA A 176 2.91 19.23 0.86
C ALA A 176 3.84 19.79 -0.23
N ARG A 177 4.80 18.99 -0.68
CA ARG A 177 5.68 19.29 -1.81
C ARG A 177 5.62 18.15 -2.81
N LEU A 178 5.41 18.49 -4.07
CA LEU A 178 5.52 17.56 -5.17
C LEU A 178 7.00 17.48 -5.57
N ASP A 179 7.63 16.35 -5.26
CA ASP A 179 9.01 16.05 -5.63
C ASP A 179 9.05 15.59 -7.09
N ALA A 180 10.06 16.05 -7.83
CA ALA A 180 10.26 15.74 -9.24
C ALA A 180 10.47 14.24 -9.49
#